data_AF-A0A9P1D416-F1
#
_entry.id   AF-A0A9P1D416-F1
#
_cell.length_a   1.000
_cell.length_b   1.000
_cell.length_c   1.000
_cell.angle_alpha   90.00
_cell.angle_beta   90.00
_cell.angle_gamma   90.00
#
_symmetry.space_group_name_H-M   'P 1'
#
loop_
_entity.id
_entity.type
_entity.pdbx_description
1 polymer ?
#
loop_
_entity_poly.entity_id
_entity_poly.type
_entity_poly.pdbx_seq_one_letter_code
_entity_poly.pdbx_strand_id
1 'polypeptide(L)'
;MLEDKLTWALPRADGCSRCSLPVFADGTRNARASAYLAGALIQQMMWQRGARSLILHGPPKLCKFLQECYSAGGFYDLEVTSMPKLCGVPDKPFEVKIVDTEDDVPERTCSRTRKIRLHAEGCLRAFEKDAAGALG
;
A
#
# COMPACT_ATOMS: atom_id res chain seq x y z
N MET A 1 25.82 -1.40 -1.10
CA MET A 1 24.78 -2.43 -1.35
C MET A 1 23.43 -1.79 -1.00
N LEU A 2 22.27 -2.44 -1.15
CA LEU A 2 21.05 -1.94 -0.50
C LEU A 2 21.16 -2.31 0.97
N GLU A 3 21.17 -1.31 1.84
CA GLU A 3 21.63 -1.44 3.24
C GLU A 3 20.48 -1.25 4.23
N ASP A 4 19.42 -0.56 3.82
CA ASP A 4 18.23 -0.28 4.62
C ASP A 4 16.95 -0.78 3.93
N LYS A 5 15.82 -0.67 4.64
CA LYS A 5 14.50 -1.04 4.14
C LYS A 5 13.49 0.08 4.42
N LEU A 6 12.69 0.40 3.41
CA LEU A 6 11.48 1.20 3.56
C LEU A 6 10.27 0.25 3.55
N THR A 7 9.40 0.34 4.55
CA THR A 7 8.12 -0.36 4.61
C THR A 7 7.00 0.68 4.68
N TRP A 8 5.94 0.48 3.91
CA TRP A 8 4.79 1.38 3.94
C TRP A 8 3.46 0.63 3.90
N ALA A 9 2.44 1.29 4.43
CA ALA A 9 1.06 0.83 4.40
C ALA A 9 0.12 1.91 3.87
N LEU A 10 -0.92 1.44 3.19
CA LEU A 10 -2.03 2.21 2.63
C LEU A 10 -3.34 1.66 3.20
N PRO A 11 -3.77 2.13 4.39
CA PRO A 11 -5.06 1.78 4.95
C PRO A 11 -6.23 2.29 4.10
N ARG A 12 -7.36 1.58 4.16
CA ARG A 12 -8.64 1.87 3.50
C ARG A 12 -9.79 1.47 4.42
N ALA A 13 -11.02 1.77 4.00
CA ALA A 13 -12.22 1.37 4.72
C ALA A 13 -12.36 -0.16 4.86
N ASP A 14 -11.91 -0.92 3.87
CA ASP A 14 -12.14 -2.36 3.77
C ASP A 14 -10.89 -3.20 4.05
N GLY A 15 -9.71 -2.59 4.21
CA GLY A 15 -8.47 -3.30 4.50
C GLY A 15 -7.24 -2.42 4.38
N CYS A 16 -6.08 -3.03 4.20
CA CYS A 16 -4.79 -2.35 4.13
C CYS A 16 -3.88 -3.00 3.09
N SER A 17 -3.19 -2.19 2.29
CA SER A 17 -2.09 -2.66 1.46
C SER A 17 -0.76 -2.31 2.11
N ARG A 18 0.08 -3.32 2.35
CA ARG A 18 1.46 -3.14 2.84
C ARG A 18 2.46 -3.59 1.78
N CYS A 19 3.58 -2.91 1.66
CA CYS A 19 4.70 -3.27 0.80
C CYS A 19 6.02 -2.78 1.41
N SER A 20 7.13 -3.31 0.93
CA SER A 20 8.47 -2.89 1.33
C SER A 20 9.41 -2.85 0.13
N LEU A 21 10.45 -2.02 0.24
CA LEU A 21 11.47 -1.81 -0.77
C LEU A 21 12.83 -1.76 -0.07
N PRO A 22 13.83 -2.54 -0.51
CA PRO A 22 15.20 -2.34 -0.08
C PRO A 22 15.70 -0.99 -0.62
N VAL A 23 16.32 -0.18 0.23
CA VAL A 23 16.74 1.18 -0.09
C VAL A 23 18.20 1.41 0.26
N PHE A 24 18.79 2.43 -0.36
CA PHE A 24 20.10 2.89 0.04
C PHE A 24 20.01 3.68 1.35
N ALA A 25 21.03 3.55 2.19
CA ALA A 25 21.12 4.29 3.43
C ALA A 25 21.16 5.81 3.21
N ASP A 26 20.71 6.54 4.23
CA ASP A 26 20.70 8.00 4.23
C ASP A 26 22.11 8.57 4.01
N GLY A 27 22.22 9.61 3.17
CA GLY A 27 23.49 10.30 2.89
C GLY A 27 24.36 9.65 1.80
N THR A 28 23.96 8.49 1.27
CA THR A 28 24.62 7.90 0.09
C THR A 28 24.23 8.66 -1.19
N ARG A 29 25.11 8.63 -2.21
CA ARG A 29 24.84 9.22 -3.54
C ARG A 29 23.54 8.68 -4.16
N ASN A 30 23.17 7.45 -3.84
CA ASN A 30 22.03 6.75 -4.43
C ASN A 30 20.72 6.88 -3.62
N ALA A 31 20.74 7.51 -2.44
CA ALA A 31 19.53 7.68 -1.61
C ALA A 31 18.37 8.37 -2.36
N ARG A 32 18.70 9.31 -3.27
CA ARG A 32 17.69 9.97 -4.13
C ARG A 32 16.99 9.01 -5.08
N ALA A 33 17.67 7.98 -5.57
CA ALA A 33 17.04 6.97 -6.42
C ALA A 33 16.01 6.15 -5.64
N SER A 34 16.32 5.80 -4.38
CA SER A 34 15.37 5.15 -3.48
C SER A 34 14.14 6.02 -3.23
N ALA A 35 14.33 7.32 -3.01
CA ALA A 35 13.23 8.26 -2.82
C ALA A 35 12.30 8.37 -4.03
N TYR A 36 12.87 8.50 -5.24
CA TYR A 36 12.09 8.57 -6.47
C TYR A 36 11.31 7.28 -6.72
N LEU A 37 11.97 6.12 -6.62
CA LEU A 37 11.35 4.83 -6.85
C LEU A 37 10.25 4.53 -5.82
N ALA A 38 10.52 4.77 -4.53
CA ALA A 38 9.53 4.60 -3.47
C ALA A 38 8.30 5.49 -3.69
N GLY A 39 8.52 6.77 -4.01
CA GLY A 39 7.44 7.70 -4.33
C GLY A 39 6.56 7.18 -5.46
N ALA A 40 7.16 6.78 -6.58
CA ALA A 40 6.41 6.26 -7.73
C ALA A 40 5.64 4.97 -7.39
N LEU A 41 6.24 4.03 -6.65
CA LEU A 41 5.57 2.79 -6.26
C LEU A 41 4.38 3.04 -5.33
N ILE A 42 4.51 3.97 -4.38
CA ILE A 42 3.42 4.38 -3.49
C ILE A 42 2.28 5.00 -4.32
N GLN A 43 2.60 5.90 -5.26
CA GLN A 43 1.63 6.53 -6.16
C GLN A 43 0.86 5.48 -6.97
N GLN A 44 1.58 4.56 -7.62
CA GLN A 44 0.97 3.49 -8.41
C GLN A 44 0.08 2.60 -7.54
N MET A 45 0.50 2.27 -6.32
CA MET A 45 -0.31 1.50 -5.38
C MET A 45 -1.59 2.24 -4.95
N MET A 46 -1.52 3.56 -4.75
CA MET A 46 -2.69 4.37 -4.44
C MET A 46 -3.70 4.36 -5.59
N TRP A 47 -3.26 4.54 -6.84
CA TRP A 47 -4.16 4.51 -8.00
C TRP A 47 -4.74 3.11 -8.29
N GLN A 48 -3.99 2.04 -8.02
CA GLN A 48 -4.48 0.67 -8.25
C GLN A 48 -5.47 0.20 -7.18
N ARG A 49 -5.28 0.64 -5.93
CA ARG A 49 -5.92 0.00 -4.77
C ARG A 49 -6.72 0.96 -3.90
N GLY A 50 -6.49 2.27 -4.04
CA GLY A 50 -6.97 3.31 -3.14
C GLY A 50 -6.16 3.38 -1.84
N ALA A 51 -6.24 4.53 -1.19
CA ALA A 51 -5.70 4.77 0.14
C ALA A 51 -6.47 5.90 0.82
N ARG A 52 -6.58 5.84 2.16
CA ARG A 52 -7.09 6.93 2.99
C ARG A 52 -5.98 7.73 3.67
N SER A 53 -4.83 7.08 3.85
CA SER A 53 -3.66 7.59 4.55
C SER A 53 -2.44 6.79 4.10
N LEU A 54 -1.25 7.32 4.35
CA LEU A 54 0.03 6.67 4.12
C LEU A 54 0.75 6.52 5.47
N ILE A 55 1.26 5.33 5.76
CA ILE A 55 2.07 5.05 6.94
C ILE A 55 3.43 4.58 6.46
N LEU A 56 4.51 5.17 6.97
CA LEU A 56 5.90 4.96 6.55
C LEU A 56 6.75 4.50 7.74
N HIS A 57 7.65 3.56 7.48
CA HIS A 57 8.72 3.16 8.38
C HIS A 57 9.99 2.89 7.58
N GLY A 58 11.14 3.36 8.06
CA GLY A 58 12.43 3.23 7.37
C GLY A 58 13.36 4.42 7.64
N PRO A 59 14.38 4.65 6.78
CA PRO A 59 15.37 5.70 6.99
C PRO A 59 14.74 7.09 7.22
N PRO A 60 15.12 7.82 8.29
CA PRO A 60 14.42 9.03 8.69
C PRO A 60 14.36 10.14 7.63
N LYS A 61 15.45 10.38 6.87
CA LYS A 61 15.45 11.43 5.84
C LYS A 61 14.57 11.03 4.67
N LEU A 62 14.59 9.76 4.28
CA LEU A 62 13.71 9.22 3.25
C LEU A 62 12.23 9.34 3.63
N CYS A 63 11.87 8.93 4.85
CA CYS A 63 10.49 9.01 5.33
C CYS A 63 9.98 10.46 5.39
N LYS A 64 10.80 11.40 5.89
CA LYS A 64 10.46 12.83 5.91
C LYS A 64 10.31 13.40 4.51
N PHE A 65 11.23 13.08 3.60
CA PHE A 65 11.13 13.51 2.21
C PHE A 65 9.85 13.01 1.53
N LEU A 66 9.48 11.74 1.75
CA LEU A 66 8.23 11.19 1.23
C LEU A 66 7.00 11.84 1.87
N GLN A 67 7.05 12.16 3.17
CA GLN A 67 5.99 12.89 3.86
C GLN A 67 5.77 14.29 3.26
N GLU A 68 6.85 15.02 2.94
CA GLU A 68 6.77 16.31 2.24
C GLU A 68 6.22 16.14 0.82
N CYS A 69 6.66 15.12 0.08
CA CYS A 69 6.16 14.86 -1.27
C CYS A 69 4.66 14.52 -1.28
N TYR A 70 4.17 13.83 -0.25
CA TYR A 70 2.75 13.47 -0.05
C TYR A 70 2.03 14.45 0.89
N SER A 71 2.41 15.72 0.87
CA SER A 71 1.70 16.81 1.54
C SER A 71 0.99 17.71 0.53
N ALA A 72 0.10 18.58 1.01
CA ALA A 72 -0.56 19.57 0.17
C ALA A 72 0.47 20.53 -0.46
N GLY A 73 0.44 20.67 -1.78
CA GLY A 73 1.45 21.40 -2.57
C GLY A 73 2.76 20.65 -2.79
N GLY A 74 2.87 19.40 -2.33
CA GLY A 74 4.00 18.52 -2.59
C GLY A 74 4.02 17.96 -4.02
N PHE A 75 5.05 17.16 -4.32
CA PHE A 75 5.21 16.56 -5.65
C PHE A 75 4.02 15.66 -6.05
N TYR A 76 3.39 15.01 -5.07
CA TYR A 76 2.21 14.15 -5.26
C TYR A 76 0.91 14.82 -4.74
N ASP A 77 0.80 16.16 -4.87
CA ASP A 77 -0.36 16.92 -4.42
C ASP A 77 -1.68 16.43 -5.06
N LEU A 78 -1.64 16.01 -6.32
CA LEU A 78 -2.81 15.47 -7.01
C LEU A 78 -3.36 14.23 -6.29
N GLU A 79 -2.48 13.32 -5.85
CA GLU A 79 -2.88 12.14 -5.09
C GLU A 79 -3.47 12.54 -3.74
N VAL A 80 -2.81 13.44 -3.00
CA VAL A 80 -3.24 13.89 -1.66
C VAL A 80 -4.61 14.57 -1.72
N THR A 81 -4.89 15.33 -2.78
CA THR A 81 -6.15 16.06 -2.96
C THR A 81 -7.26 15.22 -3.59
N SER A 82 -6.92 14.22 -4.41
CA SER A 82 -7.89 13.38 -5.13
C SER A 82 -8.26 12.11 -4.36
N MET A 83 -7.30 11.46 -3.68
CA MET A 83 -7.53 10.19 -2.98
C MET A 83 -8.63 10.29 -1.91
N PRO A 84 -8.72 11.34 -1.07
CA PRO A 84 -9.82 11.47 -0.12
C PRO A 84 -11.20 11.50 -0.77
N LYS A 85 -11.32 12.14 -1.95
CA LYS A 85 -12.59 12.26 -2.70
C LYS A 85 -12.99 10.96 -3.37
N LEU A 86 -12.02 10.20 -3.90
CA LEU A 86 -12.26 9.00 -4.69
C LEU A 86 -12.33 7.72 -3.84
N CYS A 87 -11.51 7.62 -2.80
CA CYS A 87 -11.26 6.39 -2.05
C CYS A 87 -11.32 6.56 -0.53
N GLY A 88 -11.48 7.79 -0.04
CA GLY A 88 -11.43 8.13 1.38
C GLY A 88 -12.74 8.72 1.90
N VAL A 89 -12.61 9.66 2.83
CA VAL A 89 -13.72 10.46 3.37
C VAL A 89 -13.54 11.88 2.80
N PRO A 90 -14.47 12.40 1.98
CA PRO A 90 -14.29 13.68 1.28
C PRO A 90 -13.88 14.87 2.15
N ASP A 91 -14.30 14.88 3.41
CA ASP A 91 -14.04 15.97 4.36
C ASP A 91 -12.78 15.78 5.23
N LYS A 92 -12.01 14.70 5.03
CA LYS A 92 -10.77 14.46 5.78
C LYS A 92 -9.54 14.57 4.87
N PRO A 93 -8.53 15.38 5.23
CA PRO A 93 -7.30 15.46 4.47
C PRO A 93 -6.57 14.11 4.49
N PHE A 94 -5.82 13.83 3.42
CA PHE A 94 -4.97 12.65 3.36
C PHE A 94 -3.82 12.79 4.36
N GLU A 95 -3.67 11.81 5.24
CA GLU A 95 -2.71 11.86 6.34
C GLU A 95 -1.49 10.98 6.04
N VAL A 96 -0.29 11.51 6.27
CA VAL A 96 0.97 10.77 6.17
C VAL A 96 1.65 10.66 7.53
N LYS A 97 1.78 9.43 8.04
CA LYS A 97 2.39 9.11 9.34
C LYS A 97 3.72 8.42 9.16
N ILE A 98 4.67 8.76 10.01
CA ILE A 98 5.93 8.03 10.17
C ILE A 98 5.83 7.32 11.52
N VAL A 99 6.13 6.01 11.54
CA VAL A 99 6.11 5.19 12.75
C VAL A 99 7.52 4.73 13.12
N ASP A 100 7.76 4.63 14.42
CA ASP A 100 9.10 4.35 14.97
C ASP A 100 9.51 2.89 14.77
N THR A 101 8.56 1.94 14.84
CA THR A 101 8.83 0.51 14.65
C THR A 101 8.13 -0.04 13.41
N GLU A 102 8.71 -1.07 12.80
CA GLU A 102 8.10 -1.71 11.63
C GLU A 102 6.78 -2.42 11.98
N ASP A 103 6.63 -2.88 13.22
CA ASP A 103 5.43 -3.57 13.71
C ASP A 103 4.22 -2.63 13.81
N ASP A 104 4.45 -1.33 13.95
CA ASP A 104 3.41 -0.30 13.92
C ASP A 104 2.86 -0.06 12.51
N VAL A 105 3.50 -0.60 11.46
CA VAL A 105 2.97 -0.56 10.10
C VAL A 105 1.87 -1.62 9.98
N PRO A 106 0.61 -1.25 9.68
CA PRO A 106 -0.49 -2.21 9.66
C PRO A 106 -0.29 -3.32 8.63
N GLU A 107 -0.56 -4.56 9.04
CA GLU A 107 -0.46 -5.73 8.19
C GLU A 107 -1.35 -5.67 6.95
N ARG A 108 -0.92 -6.35 5.89
CA ARG A 108 -1.70 -6.43 4.65
C ARG A 108 -2.98 -7.21 4.90
N THR A 109 -4.12 -6.61 4.62
CA THR A 109 -5.45 -7.24 4.71
C THR A 109 -6.20 -7.06 3.40
N CYS A 110 -6.77 -8.16 2.88
CA CYS A 110 -7.47 -8.20 1.60
C CYS A 110 -8.97 -8.38 1.81
N SER A 111 -9.74 -7.32 1.54
CA SER A 111 -11.21 -7.29 1.61
C SER A 111 -11.91 -8.17 0.57
N ARG A 112 -11.35 -8.24 -0.65
CA ARG A 112 -11.97 -8.89 -1.82
C ARG A 112 -12.03 -10.41 -1.73
N THR A 113 -11.28 -11.01 -0.80
CA THR A 113 -11.13 -12.46 -0.74
C THR A 113 -12.46 -13.14 -0.38
N ARG A 114 -13.32 -12.55 0.46
CA ARG A 114 -14.47 -13.31 0.98
C ARG A 114 -15.51 -13.68 -0.08
N LYS A 115 -15.85 -12.79 -1.02
CA LYS A 115 -16.86 -13.09 -2.06
C LYS A 115 -16.29 -13.88 -3.24
N ILE A 116 -15.07 -13.54 -3.70
CA ILE A 116 -14.41 -14.25 -4.81
C ILE A 116 -14.03 -15.67 -4.38
N ARG A 117 -13.52 -15.85 -3.15
CA ARG A 117 -13.21 -17.17 -2.60
C ARG A 117 -14.47 -18.02 -2.44
N LEU A 118 -15.57 -17.46 -1.94
CA LEU A 118 -16.83 -18.20 -1.82
C LEU A 118 -17.35 -18.68 -3.17
N HIS A 119 -17.21 -17.84 -4.21
CA HIS A 119 -17.61 -18.19 -5.56
C HIS A 119 -16.68 -19.24 -6.19
N ALA A 120 -15.36 -19.08 -6.04
CA ALA A 120 -14.37 -20.04 -6.54
C ALA A 120 -14.46 -21.40 -5.82
N GLU A 121 -14.69 -21.41 -4.50
CA GLU A 121 -14.96 -22.62 -3.72
C GLU A 121 -16.30 -23.26 -4.14
N GLY A 122 -17.31 -22.46 -4.47
CA GLY A 122 -18.57 -22.95 -5.04
C GLY A 122 -18.37 -23.64 -6.39
N CYS A 123 -17.61 -23.03 -7.29
CA CYS A 123 -17.27 -23.62 -8.59
C CYS A 123 -16.46 -24.92 -8.43
N LEU A 124 -15.44 -24.94 -7.57
CA LEU A 124 -14.64 -26.14 -7.30
C LEU A 124 -15.51 -27.30 -6.81
N ARG A 125 -16.40 -27.03 -5.84
CA ARG A 125 -17.35 -28.04 -5.32
C ARG A 125 -18.33 -28.55 -6.37
N ALA A 126 -18.72 -27.72 -7.34
CA ALA A 126 -19.55 -28.15 -8.47
C ALA A 126 -18.78 -29.12 -9.37
N PHE A 127 -17.54 -28.78 -9.74
CA PHE A 127 -16.68 -29.66 -10.53
C PHE A 127 -16.38 -30.99 -9.84
N GLU A 128 -16.15 -31.00 -8.52
CA GLU A 128 -15.94 -32.23 -7.75
C GLU A 128 -17.18 -33.13 -7.71
N LYS A 129 -18.38 -32.55 -7.60
CA LYS A 129 -19.64 -33.31 -7.67
C LYS A 129 -19.87 -33.92 -9.04
N ASP A 130 -19.60 -33.17 -10.12
CA ASP A 130 -19.76 -33.67 -11.48
C ASP A 130 -18.77 -34.81 -11.78
N ALA A 131 -17.53 -34.70 -11.30
CA ALA A 131 -16.54 -35.77 -11.40
C ALA A 131 -16.93 -37.03 -10.60
N ALA A 132 -17.53 -36.87 -9.42
CA ALA A 132 -18.00 -37.99 -8.61
C ALA A 132 -19.26 -38.67 -9.19
N GLY A 133 -20.14 -37.92 -9.86
CA GLY A 133 -21.32 -38.45 -10.53
C GLY A 133 -21.01 -39.18 -11.84
N ALA A 134 -19.88 -38.90 -12.49
CA ALA A 134 -19.45 -39.56 -13.72
C ALA A 134 -18.79 -40.95 -13.51
N LEU A 135 -18.59 -41.36 -12.24
CA LEU A 135 -18.00 -42.64 -11.84
C LEU A 135 -19.01 -43.62 -11.23
N GLY A 136 -20.31 -43.30 -11.29
CA GLY A 136 -21.42 -44.12 -10.78
C GLY A 136 -22.21 -44.82 -11.88
#